data_AF-A0A2E5VYX3-F1
#
_entry.id   AF-A0A2E5VYX3-F1
#
_cell.length_a   1.000
_cell.length_b   1.000
_cell.length_c   1.000
_cell.angle_alpha   90.00
_cell.angle_beta   90.00
_cell.angle_gamma   90.00
#
_symmetry.space_group_name_H-M   'P 1'
#
loop_
_entity.id
_entity.type
_entity.pdbx_description
1 polymer ?
#
loop_
_entity_poly.entity_id
_entity_poly.type
_entity_poly.pdbx_seq_one_letter_code
_entity_poly.pdbx_strand_id
1 'polypeptide(L)'
;MPKFYGFGSCSACGIPCTPGNFLDHKRKRYCTSCWIERENPGHPELKEIREKVEGAVEEWKCAKWSREEGPLPLGPRPVNK
;
A
#
# COMPACT_ATOMS: atom_id res chain seq x y z
N MET A 1 2.09 15.66 -11.43
CA MET A 1 1.89 14.33 -10.81
C MET A 1 0.79 14.45 -9.79
N PRO A 2 -0.35 13.77 -9.92
CA PRO A 2 -1.33 13.74 -8.85
C PRO A 2 -0.63 13.13 -7.63
N LYS A 3 -0.60 13.88 -6.52
CA LYS A 3 -0.07 13.39 -5.25
C LYS A 3 -1.01 12.29 -4.78
N PHE A 4 -0.76 11.05 -5.18
CA PHE A 4 -1.38 9.91 -4.52
C PHE A 4 -0.93 9.97 -3.06
N TYR A 5 -1.84 10.40 -2.18
CA TYR A 5 -1.63 10.32 -0.74
C TYR A 5 -1.50 8.84 -0.42
N GLY A 6 -0.28 8.34 -0.30
CA GLY A 6 -0.04 6.97 0.14
C GLY A 6 -0.77 6.74 1.45
N PHE A 7 -1.23 5.51 1.69
CA PHE A 7 -1.93 5.14 2.92
C PHE A 7 -1.00 5.14 4.16
N GLY A 8 0.13 5.85 4.12
CA GLY A 8 1.09 5.93 5.21
C GLY A 8 1.81 4.61 5.48
N SER A 9 2.45 4.53 6.65
CA SER A 9 3.15 3.34 7.12
C SER A 9 2.61 2.91 8.49
N CYS A 10 2.72 1.62 8.78
CA CYS A 10 2.40 1.08 10.09
C CYS A 10 3.33 1.68 11.16
N SER A 11 2.77 2.12 12.27
CA SER A 11 3.52 2.70 13.41
C SER A 11 4.28 1.65 14.22
N ALA A 12 3.98 0.36 14.04
CA ALA A 12 4.62 -0.74 14.75
C ALA A 12 5.77 -1.37 13.94
N CYS A 13 5.51 -1.76 12.68
CA CYS A 13 6.48 -2.46 11.84
C CYS A 13 7.04 -1.63 10.67
N GLY A 14 6.53 -0.41 10.44
CA GLY A 14 7.06 0.50 9.40
C GLY A 14 6.68 0.15 7.96
N ILE A 15 6.01 -0.98 7.70
CA ILE A 15 5.61 -1.36 6.33
C ILE A 15 4.61 -0.36 5.74
N PRO A 16 4.60 -0.15 4.41
CA PRO A 16 3.59 0.65 3.74
C PRO A 16 2.21 0.05 3.98
N CYS A 17 1.23 0.87 4.32
CA CYS A 17 -0.14 0.41 4.34
C CYS A 17 -0.68 0.36 2.91
N THR A 18 -1.46 -0.66 2.61
CA THR A 18 -2.17 -0.82 1.33
C THR A 18 -3.67 -0.61 1.55
N PRO A 19 -4.46 -0.31 0.50
CA PRO A 19 -5.91 -0.20 0.62
C PRO A 19 -6.50 -1.43 1.35
N GLY A 20 -7.33 -1.20 2.37
CA GLY A 20 -8.01 -2.26 3.11
C GLY A 20 -7.18 -3.03 4.14
N ASN A 21 -5.87 -2.79 4.25
CA ASN A 21 -4.97 -3.51 5.18
C ASN A 21 -4.40 -2.65 6.31
N PHE A 22 -5.14 -1.61 6.73
CA PHE A 22 -4.74 -0.74 7.84
C PHE A 22 -5.92 -0.29 8.68
N LEU A 23 -5.61 0.11 9.90
CA LEU A 23 -6.54 0.70 10.86
C LEU A 23 -5.87 1.87 11.57
N ASP A 24 -6.61 2.97 11.71
CA ASP A 24 -6.18 4.13 12.49
C ASP A 24 -6.77 4.05 13.89
N HIS A 25 -5.90 4.06 14.90
CA HIS A 25 -6.29 4.05 16.31
C HIS A 25 -5.51 5.10 17.09
N LYS A 26 -6.21 5.98 17.82
CA LYS A 26 -5.61 7.07 18.62
C LYS A 26 -4.61 7.91 17.81
N ARG A 27 -4.96 8.27 16.56
CA ARG A 27 -4.12 9.02 15.61
C ARG A 27 -2.82 8.31 15.20
N LYS A 28 -2.68 7.02 15.48
CA LYS A 28 -1.59 6.17 14.99
C LYS A 28 -2.14 5.15 14.00
N ARG A 29 -1.43 4.94 12.91
CA ARG A 29 -1.78 3.96 11.88
C ARG A 29 -1.13 2.63 12.17
N TYR A 30 -1.89 1.54 12.05
CA TYR A 30 -1.40 0.17 12.21
C TYR A 30 -1.80 -0.65 11.00
N CYS A 31 -0.94 -1.55 10.53
CA CYS A 31 -1.37 -2.59 9.62
C CYS A 31 -2.26 -3.60 10.36
N THR A 32 -3.13 -4.27 9.63
CA THR A 32 -4.10 -5.21 10.21
C THR A 32 -3.41 -6.30 11.04
N SER A 33 -2.26 -6.80 10.59
CA SER A 33 -1.47 -7.80 11.34
C SER A 33 -0.99 -7.29 12.69
N CYS A 34 -0.33 -6.13 12.75
CA CYS A 34 0.16 -5.55 14.01
C CYS A 34 -0.99 -5.12 14.94
N TRP A 35 -2.15 -4.76 14.38
CA TRP A 35 -3.32 -4.46 15.20
C TRP A 35 -3.87 -5.73 15.88
N ILE A 36 -4.03 -6.81 15.11
CA ILE A 36 -4.53 -8.09 15.64
C ILE A 36 -3.52 -8.69 16.61
N GLU A 37 -2.22 -8.61 16.35
CA GLU A 37 -1.19 -9.06 17.28
C GLU A 37 -1.26 -8.34 18.63
N ARG A 38 -1.62 -7.05 18.62
CA ARG A 38 -1.74 -6.25 19.86
C ARG A 38 -2.98 -6.60 20.67
N GLU A 39 -4.13 -6.74 20.02
CA GLU A 39 -5.42 -6.94 20.70
C GLU A 39 -5.75 -8.43 20.92
N ASN A 40 -5.25 -9.31 20.06
CA ASN A 40 -5.43 -10.76 20.13
C ASN A 40 -4.16 -11.51 19.66
N PRO A 41 -3.12 -11.59 20.51
CA PRO A 41 -1.86 -12.25 20.18
C PRO A 41 -2.00 -13.75 19.89
N GLY A 42 -3.11 -14.38 20.33
CA GLY A 42 -3.39 -15.81 20.11
C GLY A 42 -4.24 -16.10 18.88
N HIS A 43 -4.43 -15.14 17.97
CA HIS A 43 -5.26 -15.33 16.79
C HIS A 43 -4.68 -16.45 15.90
N PRO A 44 -5.42 -17.53 15.59
CA PRO A 44 -4.90 -18.67 14.85
C PRO A 44 -4.44 -18.30 13.43
N GLU A 45 -5.08 -17.31 12.81
CA GLU A 45 -4.77 -16.86 11.43
C GLU A 45 -3.76 -15.70 11.38
N LEU A 46 -3.09 -15.37 12.50
CA LEU A 46 -2.20 -14.19 12.55
C LEU A 46 -1.06 -14.25 11.53
N LYS A 47 -0.53 -15.46 11.29
CA LYS A 47 0.53 -15.70 10.31
C LYS A 47 0.03 -15.47 8.88
N GLU A 48 -1.15 -15.98 8.55
CA GLU A 48 -1.77 -15.82 7.23
C GLU A 48 -2.10 -14.35 6.94
N ILE A 49 -2.62 -13.64 7.94
CA ILE A 49 -2.90 -12.19 7.82
C ILE A 49 -1.60 -11.42 7.59
N ARG A 50 -0.50 -11.82 8.23
CA ARG A 50 0.81 -11.18 8.01
C ARG A 50 1.31 -11.40 6.58
N GLU A 51 1.25 -12.63 6.08
CA GLU A 51 1.63 -12.95 4.69
C GLU A 51 0.76 -12.19 3.68
N LYS A 52 -0.55 -12.06 3.94
CA LYS A 52 -1.47 -11.28 3.10
C LYS A 52 -1.10 -9.79 3.07
N VAL A 53 -0.75 -9.20 4.21
CA VAL A 53 -0.34 -7.80 4.29
C VAL A 53 0.97 -7.58 3.53
N GLU A 54 1.95 -8.47 3.70
CA GLU A 54 3.23 -8.41 3.00
C GLU A 54 3.07 -8.60 1.48
N GLY A 55 2.25 -9.56 1.05
CA GLY A 55 1.92 -9.81 -0.36
C GLY A 55 1.22 -8.63 -1.02
N ALA A 56 0.23 -8.03 -0.34
CA ALA A 56 -0.45 -6.84 -0.85
C ALA A 56 0.51 -5.66 -1.04
N VAL A 57 1.53 -5.51 -0.18
CA VAL A 57 2.55 -4.47 -0.31
C VAL A 57 3.40 -4.70 -1.56
N GLU A 58 3.82 -5.94 -1.81
CA GLU A 58 4.59 -6.30 -3.01
C GLU A 58 3.78 -6.08 -4.29
N GLU A 59 2.52 -6.52 -4.33
CA GLU A 59 1.62 -6.26 -5.46
C GLU A 59 1.41 -4.76 -5.68
N TRP A 60 1.21 -3.99 -4.61
CA TRP A 60 0.99 -2.55 -4.71
C TRP A 60 2.24 -1.80 -5.22
N LYS A 61 3.45 -2.23 -4.83
CA LYS A 61 4.71 -1.74 -5.41
C LYS A 61 4.80 -2.04 -6.91
N CYS A 62 4.36 -3.22 -7.33
CA CYS A 62 4.37 -3.65 -8.73
C CYS A 62 3.27 -2.96 -9.58
N ALA A 63 2.08 -2.73 -9.03
CA ALA A 63 1.00 -2.00 -9.69
C ALA A 63 1.40 -0.55 -9.98
N LYS A 64 2.19 0.07 -9.10
CA LYS A 64 2.83 1.37 -9.37
C LYS A 64 3.79 1.34 -10.59
N TRP A 65 4.25 0.16 -10.98
CA TRP A 65 5.19 -0.08 -12.08
C TRP A 65 4.54 -0.78 -13.29
N SER A 66 3.21 -0.80 -13.43
CA SER A 66 2.63 -1.36 -14.65
C SER A 66 2.97 -0.46 -15.85
N ARG A 67 3.87 -0.94 -16.71
CA ARG A 67 4.21 -0.36 -18.02
C ARG A 67 3.04 -0.34 -19.02
N GLU A 68 1.88 -0.85 -18.62
CA GLU A 68 0.64 -0.87 -19.40
C GLU A 68 -0.02 0.51 -19.49
N GLU A 69 0.28 1.43 -18.55
CA GLU A 69 0.21 2.87 -18.83
C GLU A 69 1.38 3.20 -19.77
N GLY A 70 1.16 2.93 -21.06
CA GLY A 70 2.12 3.16 -22.13
C GLY A 70 2.67 4.60 -22.14
N PRO A 71 3.68 4.89 -22.98
CA PRO A 71 4.20 6.25 -23.11
C PRO A 71 3.02 7.22 -23.27
N LEU A 72 3.04 8.32 -22.51
CA LEU A 72 2.06 9.41 -22.62
C LEU A 72 1.76 9.62 -24.11
N PRO A 73 0.48 9.73 -24.52
CA PRO A 73 0.14 9.89 -25.92
C PRO A 73 1.00 11.00 -26.50
N LEU A 74 1.62 10.74 -27.64
CA LEU A 74 2.48 11.72 -28.31
C LEU A 74 1.69 13.01 -28.41
N GLY A 75 2.10 14.02 -27.64
CA GLY A 75 1.49 15.34 -27.67
C GLY A 75 1.51 15.87 -29.11
N PRO A 76 0.64 16.84 -29.45
CA PRO A 76 0.60 17.40 -30.79
C PRO A 76 2.02 17.78 -31.21
N ARG A 77 2.45 17.23 -32.36
CA ARG A 77 3.78 17.50 -32.90
C ARG A 77 3.94 19.02 -32.98
N PRO A 78 5.06 19.60 -32.52
CA PRO A 78 5.27 21.03 -32.65
C PRO A 78 5.12 21.38 -34.13
N VAL A 79 4.17 22.28 -34.41
CA VAL A 79 3.98 22.86 -35.73
C VAL A 79 5.15 23.82 -35.92
N ASN A 80 6.32 23.27 -36.24
CA ASN A 80 7.44 24.10 -36.64
C ASN A 80 7.10 24.69 -38.01
N LYS A 81 7.20 26.02 -38.04
CA LYS A 81 6.94 26.96 -39.13
C LYS A 81 7.74 26.66 -40.39
#